data_AF-A0A1B7VTJ6-F1
#
_entry.id   AF-A0A1B7VTJ6-F1
#
_cell.length_a   1.000
_cell.length_b   1.000
_cell.length_c   1.000
_cell.angle_alpha   90.00
_cell.angle_beta   90.00
_cell.angle_gamma   90.00
#
_symmetry.space_group_name_H-M   'P 1'
#
loop_
_entity.id
_entity.type
_entity.pdbx_description
1 polymer ?
#
loop_
_entity_poly.entity_id
_entity_poly.type
_entity_poly.pdbx_seq_one_letter_code
_entity_poly.pdbx_strand_id
1 'polypeptide(L)'
;MQPQKPDKIDLNTEYTCPCRRKGQLIPITLTEAFGCDRCQQIFVVEEDGYVLEQLSTTYPYKRAWRWKGNNWQIVQPRLGQSYLPITLSIIFVLVIIWLPLALRLANSSSILVWAIVAVLLAILPALMVWLTYRR
;
A
#
# COMPACT_ATOMS: atom_id res chain seq x y z
N MET A 1 -5.20 0.49 31.56
CA MET A 1 -3.99 0.83 30.79
C MET A 1 -4.34 2.01 29.90
N GLN A 2 -3.83 3.21 30.21
CA GLN A 2 -4.09 4.38 29.38
C GLN A 2 -3.33 4.24 28.05
N PRO A 3 -3.96 4.48 26.90
CA PRO A 3 -3.25 4.53 25.62
C PRO A 3 -2.29 5.72 25.68
N GLN A 4 -0.99 5.42 25.73
CA GLN A 4 0.06 6.45 25.63
C GLN A 4 -0.13 7.18 24.30
N LYS A 5 -0.41 8.48 24.40
CA LYS A 5 -0.55 9.36 23.24
C LYS A 5 0.77 9.30 22.45
N PRO A 6 0.71 9.12 21.12
CA PRO A 6 1.93 9.12 20.33
C PRO A 6 2.64 10.47 20.44
N ASP A 7 3.94 10.43 20.69
CA ASP A 7 4.77 11.61 20.76
C ASP A 7 5.10 12.08 19.35
N LYS A 8 5.06 13.40 19.14
CA LYS A 8 5.46 14.00 17.87
C LYS A 8 6.97 13.80 17.69
N ILE A 9 7.37 13.41 16.48
CA ILE A 9 8.77 13.23 16.12
C ILE A 9 9.39 14.63 15.93
N ASP A 10 10.39 14.95 16.73
CA ASP A 10 11.14 16.21 16.65
C ASP A 10 12.45 16.00 15.90
N LEU A 11 12.67 16.76 14.83
CA LEU A 11 13.88 16.73 14.02
C LEU A 11 15.15 17.06 14.82
N ASN A 12 15.04 17.77 15.94
CA ASN A 12 16.18 18.12 16.79
C ASN A 12 16.52 17.05 17.83
N THR A 13 15.71 15.99 17.94
CA THR A 13 15.92 14.92 18.90
C THR A 13 16.72 13.77 18.27
N GLU A 14 17.70 13.26 19.00
CA GLU A 14 18.42 12.04 18.61
C GLU A 14 17.55 10.81 18.87
N TYR A 15 17.19 10.11 17.80
CA TYR A 15 16.46 8.85 17.90
C TYR A 15 17.35 7.65 17.57
N THR A 16 17.10 6.52 18.25
CA THR A 16 17.74 5.26 17.88
C THR A 16 17.20 4.75 16.55
N CYS A 17 18.03 4.07 15.76
CA CYS A 17 17.58 3.53 14.49
C CYS A 17 16.59 2.37 14.72
N PRO A 18 15.43 2.35 14.04
CA PRO A 18 14.50 1.21 14.09
C PRO A 18 15.12 -0.07 13.46
N CYS A 19 16.18 0.08 12.65
CA CYS A 19 16.96 -1.06 12.21
C CYS A 19 17.78 -1.61 13.39
N ARG A 20 17.76 -2.93 13.60
CA ARG A 20 18.44 -3.64 14.71
C ARG A 20 19.97 -3.41 14.83
N ARG A 21 20.57 -2.58 13.97
CA ARG A 21 22.02 -2.34 13.86
C ARG A 21 22.59 -1.29 14.82
N LYS A 22 21.87 -0.92 15.90
CA LYS A 22 22.31 0.07 16.91
C LYS A 22 22.82 1.40 16.31
N GLY A 23 22.24 1.84 15.19
CA GLY A 23 22.53 3.15 14.61
C GLY A 23 21.73 4.26 15.29
N GLN A 24 22.06 5.50 14.98
CA GLN A 24 21.30 6.69 15.34
C GLN A 24 20.71 7.34 14.09
N LEU A 25 19.55 7.96 14.25
CA LEU A 25 18.89 8.77 13.23
C LEU A 25 19.40 10.20 13.34
N ILE A 26 20.03 10.67 12.28
CA ILE A 26 20.57 12.01 12.15
C ILE A 26 19.63 12.81 11.24
N PRO A 27 19.17 14.00 11.65
CA PRO A 27 18.32 14.83 10.80
C PRO A 27 19.09 15.31 9.57
N ILE A 28 18.43 15.28 8.41
CA ILE A 28 18.96 15.85 7.17
C ILE A 28 18.48 17.30 7.13
N THR A 29 19.43 18.23 7.26
CA THR A 29 19.13 19.67 7.29
C THR A 29 18.31 20.08 6.07
N LEU A 30 17.32 20.96 6.29
CA LEU A 30 16.39 21.47 5.27
C LEU A 30 15.41 20.43 4.69
N THR A 31 15.27 19.26 5.31
CA THR A 31 14.24 18.27 4.96
C THR A 31 13.57 17.71 6.21
N GLU A 32 12.32 17.28 6.10
CA GLU A 32 11.63 16.53 7.16
C GLU A 32 12.03 15.04 7.12
N ALA A 33 13.34 14.78 7.06
CA ALA A 33 13.89 13.44 6.90
C ALA A 33 15.07 13.18 7.81
N PHE A 34 15.22 11.92 8.19
CA PHE A 34 16.32 11.37 8.98
C PHE A 34 17.14 10.39 8.14
N GLY A 35 18.46 10.49 8.21
CA GLY A 35 19.39 9.48 7.73
C GLY A 35 19.91 8.63 8.88
N CYS A 36 20.04 7.31 8.69
CA CYS A 36 20.76 6.48 9.65
C CYS A 36 22.27 6.46 9.35
N ASP A 37 23.09 6.74 10.37
CA ASP A 37 24.56 6.71 10.33
C ASP A 37 25.14 5.33 9.94
N ARG A 38 24.50 4.24 10.37
CA ARG A 38 24.95 2.85 10.12
C ARG A 38 24.25 2.18 8.95
N CYS A 39 22.96 2.45 8.77
CA CYS A 39 22.15 1.75 7.78
C CYS A 39 22.11 2.48 6.43
N GLN A 40 22.51 3.76 6.39
CA GLN A 40 22.44 4.62 5.19
C GLN A 40 21.05 4.63 4.53
N GLN A 41 20.00 4.37 5.32
CA GLN A 41 18.62 4.44 4.89
C GLN A 41 18.08 5.82 5.26
N ILE A 42 17.26 6.37 4.37
CA ILE A 42 16.55 7.62 4.57
C ILE A 42 15.15 7.29 5.06
N PHE A 43 14.73 7.99 6.11
CA PHE A 43 13.42 7.92 6.71
C PHE A 43 12.79 9.30 6.62
N VAL A 44 11.57 9.40 6.13
CA VAL A 44 10.83 10.67 6.00
C VAL A 44 9.79 10.72 7.09
N VAL A 45 9.65 11.86 7.75
CA VAL A 45 8.55 12.11 8.68
C VAL A 45 7.33 12.47 7.85
N GLU A 46 6.22 11.78 8.08
CA GLU A 46 4.93 12.11 7.45
C GLU A 46 4.44 13.49 7.90
N GLU A 47 3.61 14.18 7.11
CA GLU A 47 3.12 15.54 7.40
C GLU A 47 2.43 15.66 8.78
N ASP A 48 1.81 14.57 9.25
CA ASP A 48 1.21 14.48 10.58
C ASP A 48 2.24 14.61 11.72
N GLY A 49 3.53 14.37 11.44
CA GLY A 49 4.63 14.48 12.39
C GLY A 49 4.73 13.33 13.40
N TYR A 50 3.90 12.29 13.27
CA TYR A 50 3.83 11.15 14.22
C TYR A 50 4.36 9.85 13.65
N VAL A 51 4.62 9.81 12.35
CA VAL A 51 4.98 8.59 11.62
C VAL A 51 6.28 8.84 10.86
N LEU A 52 7.17 7.86 10.98
CA LEU A 52 8.43 7.79 10.27
C LEU A 52 8.27 6.74 9.15
N GLU A 53 8.27 7.16 7.90
CA GLU A 53 8.23 6.27 6.73
C GLU A 53 9.64 5.99 6.20
N GLN A 54 9.92 4.75 5.80
CA GLN A 54 11.16 4.47 5.06
C GLN A 54 11.04 4.91 3.60
N LEU A 55 12.01 5.70 3.12
CA LEU A 55 12.17 5.99 1.70
C LEU A 55 12.86 4.80 1.01
N SER A 56 12.12 3.71 0.79
CA SER A 56 12.60 2.55 0.02
C SER A 56 12.42 2.81 -1.48
N THR A 57 13.46 2.53 -2.27
CA THR A 57 13.39 2.57 -3.75
C THR A 57 12.52 1.45 -4.33
N THR A 58 12.20 0.42 -3.53
CA THR A 58 11.35 -0.71 -3.94
C THR A 58 9.94 -0.54 -3.39
N TYR A 59 9.03 -0.06 -4.23
CA TYR A 59 7.58 -0.07 -4.03
C TYR A 59 7.08 -1.51 -4.25
N PRO A 60 6.40 -2.18 -3.30
CA PRO A 60 5.12 -1.72 -2.72
C PRO A 60 5.00 -1.86 -1.19
N TYR A 61 6.09 -2.16 -0.48
CA TYR A 61 6.08 -2.38 0.97
C TYR A 61 6.88 -1.30 1.70
N LYS A 62 6.32 -0.09 1.77
CA LYS A 62 6.84 0.96 2.64
C LYS A 62 6.62 0.55 4.09
N ARG A 63 7.67 0.57 4.90
CA ARG A 63 7.55 0.34 6.36
C ARG A 63 7.41 1.68 7.04
N ALA A 64 6.45 1.77 7.94
CA ALA A 64 6.23 2.93 8.77
C ALA A 64 6.45 2.57 10.24
N TRP A 65 6.97 3.52 11.01
CA TRP A 65 7.13 3.40 12.45
C TRP A 65 6.56 4.61 13.14
N ARG A 66 6.09 4.41 14.38
CA ARG A 66 5.61 5.47 15.24
C ARG A 66 6.45 5.48 16.50
N TRP A 67 6.83 6.67 16.93
CA TRP A 67 7.56 6.85 18.17
C TRP A 67 6.60 6.76 19.36
N LYS A 68 6.95 5.92 20.34
CA LYS A 68 6.16 5.71 21.57
C LYS A 68 6.90 6.19 22.83
N GLY A 69 7.75 7.21 22.68
CA GLY A 69 8.55 7.78 23.77
C GLY A 69 9.86 7.05 24.06
N ASN A 70 9.88 5.70 23.97
CA ASN A 70 11.09 4.92 24.31
C ASN A 70 11.49 3.88 23.26
N ASN A 71 10.56 3.48 22.38
CA ASN A 71 10.77 2.47 21.37
C ASN A 71 9.96 2.79 20.11
N TRP A 72 10.44 2.28 18.98
CA TRP A 72 9.71 2.29 17.72
C TRP A 72 8.63 1.20 17.69
N GLN A 73 7.40 1.61 17.43
CA GLN A 73 6.32 0.68 17.13
C GLN A 73 6.13 0.62 15.62
N ILE A 74 6.16 -0.60 15.05
CA ILE A 74 5.88 -0.80 13.63
C ILE A 74 4.41 -0.43 13.40
N VAL A 75 4.20 0.60 12.59
CA VAL A 75 2.90 0.87 12.00
C VAL A 75 2.92 0.10 10.70
N GLN A 76 2.20 -1.01 10.66
CA GLN A 76 1.96 -1.64 9.38
C GLN A 76 1.29 -0.57 8.51
N PRO A 77 1.83 -0.26 7.32
CA PRO A 77 1.06 0.53 6.38
C PRO A 77 -0.30 -0.16 6.32
N ARG A 78 -1.39 0.59 6.47
CA ARG A 78 -2.70 0.04 6.11
C ARG A 78 -2.46 -0.64 4.77
N LEU A 79 -2.87 -1.90 4.62
CA LEU A 79 -2.84 -2.66 3.35
C LEU A 79 -3.75 -1.97 2.30
N GLY A 80 -3.57 -0.67 2.10
CA GLY A 80 -4.22 0.23 1.18
C GLY A 80 -3.43 0.32 -0.12
N GLN A 81 -2.95 -0.82 -0.59
CA GLN A 81 -2.99 -1.09 -2.01
C GLN A 81 -3.96 -2.22 -2.21
N SER A 82 -5.23 -1.85 -2.12
CA SER A 82 -6.41 -2.63 -2.49
C SER A 82 -6.34 -3.20 -3.90
N TYR A 83 -5.28 -2.98 -4.68
CA TYR A 83 -5.09 -3.64 -5.97
C TYR A 83 -4.99 -5.16 -5.86
N LEU A 84 -4.31 -5.75 -4.88
CA LEU A 84 -4.25 -7.21 -4.79
C LEU A 84 -5.65 -7.86 -4.60
N PRO A 85 -6.47 -7.45 -3.62
CA PRO A 85 -7.82 -7.99 -3.48
C PRO A 85 -8.73 -7.59 -4.64
N ILE A 86 -8.58 -6.39 -5.22
CA ILE A 86 -9.39 -5.95 -6.37
C ILE A 86 -9.02 -6.73 -7.64
N THR A 87 -7.74 -6.89 -7.94
CA THR A 87 -7.23 -7.67 -9.08
C THR A 87 -7.62 -9.13 -8.95
N LEU A 88 -7.48 -9.73 -7.76
CA LEU A 88 -7.95 -11.10 -7.53
C LEU A 88 -9.47 -11.20 -7.69
N SER A 89 -10.23 -10.23 -7.20
CA SER A 89 -11.69 -10.19 -7.38
C SER A 89 -12.08 -10.10 -8.86
N ILE A 90 -11.41 -9.25 -9.64
CA ILE A 90 -11.64 -9.10 -11.09
C ILE A 90 -11.34 -10.42 -11.82
N ILE A 91 -10.21 -11.06 -11.51
CA ILE A 91 -9.85 -12.37 -12.10
C ILE A 91 -10.89 -13.43 -11.73
N PHE A 92 -11.34 -13.46 -10.47
CA PHE A 92 -12.35 -14.43 -10.00
C PHE A 92 -13.69 -14.22 -10.70
N VAL A 93 -14.14 -12.98 -10.87
CA VAL A 93 -15.35 -12.62 -11.59
C VAL A 93 -15.25 -13.02 -13.07
N LEU A 94 -14.11 -12.74 -13.71
CA LEU A 94 -13.86 -13.16 -15.10
C LEU A 94 -13.94 -14.66 -15.25
N VAL A 95 -13.29 -15.44 -14.37
CA VAL A 95 -13.31 -16.92 -14.42
C VAL A 95 -14.71 -17.47 -14.17
N ILE A 96 -15.43 -16.94 -13.18
CA ILE A 96 -16.80 -17.37 -12.86
C ILE A 96 -17.78 -17.06 -13.99
N ILE A 97 -17.57 -16.00 -14.77
CA ILE A 97 -18.42 -15.66 -15.91
C ILE A 97 -18.02 -16.48 -17.15
N TRP A 98 -16.72 -16.59 -17.45
CA TRP A 98 -16.24 -17.25 -18.66
C TRP A 98 -16.36 -18.78 -18.63
N LEU A 99 -16.16 -19.42 -17.47
CA LEU A 99 -16.23 -20.88 -17.33
C LEU A 99 -17.62 -21.46 -17.67
N PRO A 100 -18.74 -20.97 -17.07
CA PRO A 100 -20.07 -21.44 -17.45
C PRO A 100 -20.48 -20.94 -18.85
N LEU A 101 -19.95 -19.81 -19.32
CA LEU A 101 -20.21 -19.31 -20.67
C LEU A 101 -19.58 -20.22 -21.74
N ALA A 102 -18.35 -20.69 -21.55
CA ALA A 102 -17.68 -21.64 -22.43
C ALA A 102 -18.43 -22.99 -22.48
N LEU A 103 -18.94 -23.45 -21.34
CA LEU A 103 -19.77 -24.66 -21.25
C LEU A 103 -21.15 -24.50 -21.91
N ARG A 104 -21.76 -23.30 -21.86
CA ARG A 104 -23.07 -23.03 -22.50
C ARG A 104 -22.97 -22.70 -24.00
N LEU A 105 -21.89 -22.08 -24.46
CA LEU A 105 -21.62 -21.81 -25.88
C LEU A 105 -21.48 -23.09 -26.70
N ALA A 106 -20.98 -24.16 -26.07
CA ALA A 106 -20.91 -25.47 -26.69
C ALA A 106 -22.29 -26.05 -27.08
N ASN A 107 -23.41 -25.46 -26.62
CA ASN A 107 -24.71 -26.11 -26.68
C ASN A 107 -25.87 -25.28 -27.28
N SER A 108 -25.76 -23.97 -27.61
CA SER A 108 -26.94 -23.27 -28.18
C SER A 108 -26.71 -21.96 -28.94
N SER A 109 -27.60 -21.72 -29.93
CA SER A 109 -27.59 -20.71 -31.00
C SER A 109 -27.86 -19.23 -30.62
N SER A 110 -27.80 -18.84 -29.34
CA SER A 110 -28.04 -17.44 -28.89
C SER A 110 -26.75 -16.73 -28.43
N ILE A 111 -25.64 -17.06 -29.08
CA ILE A 111 -24.27 -16.69 -28.70
C ILE A 111 -24.03 -15.16 -28.72
N LEU A 112 -24.62 -14.44 -29.68
CA LEU A 112 -24.36 -13.01 -29.89
C LEU A 112 -24.87 -12.11 -28.76
N VAL A 113 -26.06 -12.39 -28.23
CA VAL A 113 -26.64 -11.58 -27.14
C VAL A 113 -25.82 -11.76 -25.85
N TRP A 114 -25.40 -13.00 -25.57
CA TRP A 114 -24.59 -13.31 -24.41
C TRP A 114 -23.15 -12.78 -24.50
N ALA A 115 -22.58 -12.72 -25.71
CA ALA A 115 -21.29 -12.09 -25.95
C ALA A 115 -21.31 -10.59 -25.61
N ILE A 116 -22.37 -9.88 -26.02
CA ILE A 116 -22.53 -8.43 -25.74
C ILE A 116 -22.64 -8.18 -24.23
N VAL A 117 -23.39 -9.00 -23.51
CA VAL A 117 -23.55 -8.88 -22.05
C VAL A 117 -22.23 -9.15 -21.33
N ALA A 118 -21.46 -10.16 -21.75
CA ALA A 118 -20.15 -10.46 -21.17
C ALA A 118 -19.13 -9.33 -21.38
N VAL A 119 -19.11 -8.76 -22.58
CA VAL A 119 -18.25 -7.62 -22.91
C VAL A 119 -18.62 -6.41 -22.05
N LEU A 120 -19.91 -6.11 -21.88
CA LEU A 120 -20.36 -5.01 -21.03
C LEU A 120 -19.92 -5.19 -19.56
N LEU A 121 -20.06 -6.42 -19.04
CA LEU A 121 -19.67 -6.78 -17.67
C LEU A 121 -18.15 -6.74 -17.43
N ALA A 122 -17.34 -6.99 -18.46
CA ALA A 122 -15.87 -6.91 -18.37
C ALA A 122 -15.35 -5.47 -18.49
N ILE A 123 -16.02 -4.61 -19.27
CA ILE A 123 -15.59 -3.23 -19.51
C ILE A 123 -15.83 -2.34 -18.27
N LEU A 124 -16.94 -2.54 -17.54
CA LEU A 124 -17.25 -1.78 -16.33
C LEU A 124 -16.16 -1.81 -15.24
N PRO A 125 -15.63 -2.98 -14.81
CA PRO A 125 -14.55 -3.04 -13.85
C PRO A 125 -13.22 -2.51 -14.41
N ALA A 126 -12.96 -2.72 -15.71
CA ALA A 126 -11.77 -2.17 -16.37
C ALA A 126 -11.77 -0.63 -16.37
N LEU A 127 -12.93 -0.01 -16.63
CA LEU A 127 -13.09 1.44 -16.56
C LEU A 127 -12.96 1.98 -15.13
N MET A 128 -13.54 1.29 -14.15
CA MET A 128 -13.39 1.67 -12.73
C MET A 128 -11.91 1.68 -12.32
N VAL A 129 -11.14 0.66 -12.70
CA VAL A 129 -9.69 0.60 -12.43
C VAL A 129 -8.93 1.69 -13.18
N TRP A 130 -9.24 1.92 -14.45
CA TRP A 130 -8.62 3.02 -15.22
C TRP A 130 -8.83 4.36 -14.53
N LEU A 131 -10.08 4.68 -14.16
CA LEU A 131 -10.41 5.96 -13.52
C LEU A 131 -9.69 6.16 -12.19
N THR A 132 -9.50 5.09 -11.40
CA THR A 132 -8.72 5.14 -10.17
C THR A 132 -7.21 5.28 -10.40
N TYR A 133 -6.70 4.86 -11.55
CA TYR A 133 -5.28 4.98 -11.91
C TYR A 133 -4.92 6.34 -12.55
N ARG A 134 -5.91 7.04 -13.11
CA ARG A 134 -5.73 8.35 -13.78
C ARG A 134 -5.87 9.56 -12.82
N ARG A 135 -6.30 9.36 -11.57
CA ARG A 135 -6.29 10.39 -10.52
C ARG A 135 -5.03 10.28 -9.69
#